data_AF-A0A6G3WZ53-F1
#
_entry.id   AF-A0A6G3WZ53-F1
#
_cell.length_a   1.000
_cell.length_b   1.000
_cell.length_c   1.000
_cell.angle_alpha   90.00
_cell.angle_beta   90.00
_cell.angle_gamma   90.00
#
_symmetry.space_group_name_H-M   'P 1'
#
loop_
_entity.id
_entity.type
_entity.pdbx_description
1 polymer ?
#
loop_
_entity_poly.entity_id
_entity_poly.type
_entity_poly.pdbx_seq_one_letter_code
_entity_poly.pdbx_strand_id
1 'polypeptide(L)'
;GVSLMTVHRDLDDLARQGVLRRFRGGASALPSTVFESSLDYRLGVNTAEKNAVARAAAALVEPGMSVMLDDSTTVLVMAGLLVDLAPLTVVTNARRVLDVF
;
A
#
# COMPACT_ATOMS: atom_id res chain seq x y z
N GLY A 1 16.40 -28.72 8.58
CA GLY A 1 15.07 -28.35 8.06
C GLY A 1 14.05 -28.52 9.16
N VAL A 2 13.13 -27.58 9.33
CA VAL A 2 12.02 -27.67 10.28
C VAL A 2 10.83 -28.41 9.65
N SER A 3 9.99 -29.05 10.47
CA SER A 3 8.81 -29.76 9.97
C SER A 3 7.70 -28.79 9.56
N LEU A 4 6.84 -29.20 8.61
CA LEU A 4 5.65 -28.42 8.21
C LEU A 4 4.73 -28.14 9.41
N MET A 5 4.61 -29.11 10.32
CA MET A 5 3.84 -28.97 11.57
C MET A 5 4.43 -27.89 12.48
N THR A 6 5.76 -27.76 12.51
CA THR A 6 6.45 -26.70 13.27
C THR A 6 6.15 -25.34 12.66
N VAL A 7 6.28 -25.18 11.34
CA VAL A 7 5.99 -23.91 10.66
C VAL A 7 4.53 -23.49 10.85
N HIS A 8 3.58 -24.43 10.78
CA HIS A 8 2.18 -24.11 11.03
C HIS A 8 1.90 -23.70 12.48
N ARG A 9 2.52 -24.35 13.46
CA ARG A 9 2.38 -23.98 14.88
C ARG A 9 2.95 -22.59 15.14
N ASP A 10 4.15 -22.29 14.63
CA ASP A 10 4.79 -20.99 14.83
C ASP A 10 3.96 -19.86 14.19
N LEU A 11 3.38 -20.10 13.01
CA LEU A 11 2.46 -19.14 12.37
C LEU A 11 1.17 -18.95 13.17
N ASP A 12 0.64 -20.00 13.82
CA ASP A 12 -0.52 -19.87 14.71
C ASP A 12 -0.18 -19.08 15.96
N ASP A 13 1.02 -19.27 16.52
CA ASP A 13 1.49 -18.53 17.69
C ASP A 13 1.66 -17.04 17.37
N LEU A 14 2.31 -16.72 16.25
CA LEU A 14 2.47 -15.34 15.77
C LEU A 14 1.13 -14.68 15.40
N ALA A 15 0.18 -15.45 14.87
CA ALA A 15 -1.16 -14.95 14.60
C ALA A 15 -1.92 -14.63 15.89
N ARG A 16 -1.84 -15.52 16.90
CA ARG A 16 -2.43 -15.28 18.24
C ARG A 16 -1.83 -14.07 18.94
N GLN A 17 -0.54 -13.80 18.71
CA GLN A 17 0.15 -12.62 19.24
C GLN A 17 -0.13 -11.33 18.46
N GLY A 18 -0.90 -11.38 17.36
CA GLY A 18 -1.20 -10.21 16.55
C GLY A 18 0.00 -9.67 15.75
N VAL A 19 1.03 -10.50 15.51
CA VAL A 19 2.20 -10.13 14.70
C VAL A 19 1.90 -10.29 13.22
N LEU A 20 1.07 -11.27 12.86
CA LEU A 20 0.67 -11.55 11.49
C LEU A 20 -0.81 -11.94 11.41
N ARG A 21 -1.37 -11.93 10.21
CA ARG A 21 -2.63 -12.58 9.89
C ARG A 21 -2.39 -13.75 8.94
N ARG A 22 -3.13 -14.85 9.14
CA ARG A 22 -3.17 -15.98 8.21
C ARG A 22 -4.33 -15.84 7.23
N PHE A 23 -4.15 -16.34 6.02
CA PHE A 23 -5.21 -16.50 5.02
C PHE A 23 -5.02 -17.82 4.28
N ARG A 24 -6.00 -18.23 3.48
CA ARG A 24 -5.93 -19.50 2.76
C ARG A 24 -4.71 -19.50 1.82
N GLY A 25 -3.73 -20.35 2.10
CA GLY A 25 -2.50 -20.48 1.31
C GLY A 25 -1.35 -19.56 1.71
N GLY A 26 -1.45 -18.79 2.81
CA GLY A 26 -0.34 -17.91 3.22
C GLY A 26 -0.51 -17.19 4.55
N ALA A 27 0.43 -16.30 4.85
CA ALA A 27 0.43 -15.39 5.98
C ALA A 27 1.03 -14.05 5.57
N SER A 28 0.56 -12.95 6.16
CA SER A 28 1.13 -11.60 6.00
C SER A 28 1.27 -10.97 7.37
N ALA A 29 2.36 -10.25 7.62
CA ALA A 29 2.50 -9.46 8.84
C ALA A 29 1.34 -8.46 8.95
N LEU A 30 0.96 -8.15 10.19
CA LEU A 30 0.03 -7.08 10.47
C LEU A 30 0.76 -5.73 10.34
N PRO A 31 0.06 -4.66 9.91
CA PRO A 31 0.69 -3.35 9.78
C PRO A 31 1.25 -2.87 11.13
N SER A 32 2.47 -2.36 11.09
CA SER A 32 3.17 -1.71 12.20
C SER A 32 3.85 -0.46 11.66
N THR A 33 4.45 0.34 12.54
CA THR A 33 5.25 1.51 12.13
C THR A 33 6.48 1.15 11.32
N VAL A 34 6.94 -0.11 11.37
CA VAL A 34 8.17 -0.57 10.71
C VAL A 34 7.88 -1.50 9.52
N PHE A 35 6.71 -2.15 9.50
CA PHE A 35 6.36 -3.12 8.48
C PHE A 35 4.91 -3.01 8.08
N GLU A 36 4.67 -2.92 6.77
CA GLU A 36 3.35 -2.89 6.17
C GLU A 36 2.99 -4.29 5.62
N SER A 37 1.72 -4.70 5.78
CA SER A 37 1.23 -5.92 5.13
C SER A 37 1.43 -5.86 3.60
N SER A 38 1.38 -7.02 2.93
CA SER A 38 1.69 -7.08 1.49
C SER A 38 0.94 -6.02 0.69
N LEU A 39 1.64 -5.34 -0.22
CA LEU A 39 1.07 -4.22 -0.94
C LEU A 39 -0.19 -4.62 -1.72
N ASP A 40 -0.19 -5.80 -2.36
CA ASP A 40 -1.37 -6.31 -3.08
C ASP A 40 -2.56 -6.55 -2.13
N TYR A 41 -2.31 -7.01 -0.90
CA TYR A 41 -3.37 -7.10 0.09
C TYR A 41 -3.88 -5.71 0.48
N ARG A 42 -2.97 -4.77 0.79
CA ARG A 42 -3.35 -3.40 1.14
C ARG A 42 -4.16 -2.73 0.03
N LEU A 43 -3.81 -2.95 -1.25
CA LEU A 43 -4.58 -2.41 -2.37
C LEU A 43 -6.05 -2.85 -2.35
N GLY A 44 -6.34 -4.06 -1.89
CA GLY A 44 -7.71 -4.59 -1.79
C GLY A 44 -8.49 -4.14 -0.54
N VAL A 45 -7.86 -3.44 0.41
CA VAL A 45 -8.49 -3.02 1.68
C VAL A 45 -8.91 -1.55 1.61
N ASN A 46 -10.12 -1.25 2.10
CA ASN A 46 -10.70 0.10 2.20
C ASN A 46 -10.63 0.88 0.88
N THR A 47 -10.95 0.19 -0.22
CA THR A 47 -10.78 0.74 -1.58
C THR A 47 -11.67 1.95 -1.82
N ALA A 48 -12.89 1.95 -1.28
CA ALA A 48 -13.82 3.07 -1.39
C ALA A 48 -13.28 4.31 -0.67
N GLU A 49 -12.78 4.15 0.55
CA GLU A 49 -12.20 5.22 1.36
C GLU A 49 -10.94 5.77 0.71
N LYS A 50 -10.07 4.89 0.19
CA LYS A 50 -8.86 5.31 -0.54
C LYS A 50 -9.20 6.11 -1.78
N ASN A 51 -10.17 5.67 -2.55
CA ASN A 51 -10.65 6.42 -3.71
C ASN A 51 -11.20 7.79 -3.31
N ALA A 52 -11.97 7.87 -2.23
CA ALA A 52 -12.53 9.14 -1.75
C ALA A 52 -11.42 10.12 -1.33
N VAL A 53 -10.47 9.66 -0.51
CA VAL A 53 -9.32 10.47 -0.06
C VAL A 53 -8.44 10.87 -1.24
N ALA A 54 -8.11 9.94 -2.14
CA ALA A 54 -7.29 10.21 -3.32
C ALA A 54 -7.92 11.26 -4.24
N ARG A 55 -9.23 11.21 -4.47
CA ARG A 55 -9.94 12.22 -5.28
C ARG A 55 -9.95 13.59 -4.60
N ALA A 56 -10.22 13.63 -3.30
CA ALA A 56 -10.21 14.87 -2.55
C ALA A 56 -8.82 15.53 -2.57
N ALA A 57 -7.75 14.74 -2.39
CA ALA A 57 -6.38 15.22 -2.44
C ALA A 57 -5.96 15.63 -3.85
N ALA A 58 -6.31 14.86 -4.89
CA ALA A 58 -6.02 15.20 -6.29
C ALA A 58 -6.65 16.52 -6.72
N ALA A 59 -7.84 16.84 -6.22
CA ALA A 59 -8.52 18.11 -6.49
C ALA A 59 -7.80 19.35 -5.91
N LEU A 60 -6.81 19.15 -5.02
CA LEU A 60 -5.98 20.22 -4.47
C LEU A 60 -4.70 20.46 -5.27
N VAL A 61 -4.41 19.60 -6.26
CA VAL A 61 -3.20 19.72 -7.10
C VAL A 61 -3.55 20.51 -8.36
N GLU A 62 -2.78 21.55 -8.62
CA GLU A 62 -2.95 22.41 -9.79
C GLU A 62 -1.78 22.25 -10.78
N PRO A 63 -2.01 22.56 -12.07
CA PRO A 63 -0.92 22.60 -13.04
C PRO A 63 0.19 23.57 -12.60
N GLY A 64 1.44 23.12 -12.72
CA GLY A 64 2.66 23.84 -12.37
C GLY A 64 3.22 23.47 -10.99
N MET A 65 2.47 22.73 -10.17
CA MET A 65 2.92 22.32 -8.85
C MET A 65 4.03 21.25 -8.90
N SER A 66 4.77 21.13 -7.79
CA SER A 66 5.66 20.01 -7.51
C SER A 66 5.09 19.23 -6.34
N VAL A 67 4.84 17.94 -6.53
CA VAL A 67 4.24 17.05 -5.52
C VAL A 67 5.17 15.90 -5.18
N MET A 68 5.29 15.57 -3.89
CA MET A 68 5.99 14.37 -3.43
C MET A 68 4.98 13.27 -3.12
N LEU A 69 5.14 12.11 -3.77
CA LEU A 69 4.27 10.95 -3.62
C LEU A 69 5.06 9.80 -2.95
N ASP A 70 4.53 9.25 -1.86
CA ASP A 70 5.13 8.13 -1.13
C ASP A 70 4.76 6.75 -1.71
N ASP A 71 5.08 5.66 -1.00
CA ASP A 71 4.80 4.28 -1.41
C ASP A 71 3.47 3.72 -0.88
N SER A 72 2.59 4.58 -0.35
CA SER A 72 1.32 4.16 0.23
C SER A 72 0.31 3.75 -0.85
N THR A 73 -0.56 2.79 -0.51
CA THR A 73 -1.60 2.33 -1.45
C THR A 73 -2.68 3.36 -1.75
N THR A 74 -2.85 4.38 -0.89
CA THR A 74 -3.75 5.51 -1.16
C THR A 74 -3.14 6.46 -2.18
N VAL A 75 -1.85 6.78 -2.02
CA VAL A 75 -1.13 7.64 -2.96
C VAL A 75 -0.99 6.98 -4.33
N LEU A 76 -0.82 5.65 -4.39
CA LEU A 76 -0.82 4.95 -5.68
C LEU A 76 -2.14 5.12 -6.45
N VAL A 77 -3.29 5.15 -5.75
CA VAL A 77 -4.59 5.45 -6.36
C VAL A 77 -4.62 6.91 -6.84
N MET A 78 -4.11 7.85 -6.04
CA MET A 78 -4.04 9.27 -6.40
C MET A 78 -3.13 9.53 -7.61
N ALA A 79 -2.00 8.83 -7.73
CA ALA A 79 -1.07 8.97 -8.85
C ALA A 79 -1.78 8.80 -10.21
N GLY A 80 -2.64 7.79 -10.33
CA GLY A 80 -3.43 7.56 -11.55
C GLY A 80 -4.41 8.69 -11.89
N LEU A 81 -4.81 9.51 -10.91
CA LEU A 81 -5.69 10.67 -11.13
C LEU A 81 -4.92 11.91 -11.61
N LEU A 82 -3.59 11.91 -11.48
CA LEU A 82 -2.72 13.05 -11.80
C LEU A 82 -2.00 12.90 -13.15
N VAL A 83 -2.11 11.75 -13.82
CA VAL A 83 -1.39 11.46 -15.08
C VAL A 83 -1.66 12.50 -16.17
N ASP A 84 -2.92 12.96 -16.27
CA ASP A 84 -3.33 13.94 -17.28
C ASP A 84 -3.13 15.40 -16.82
N LEU A 85 -2.68 15.62 -15.59
CA LEU A 85 -2.46 16.96 -15.05
C LEU A 85 -1.09 17.48 -15.47
N ALA A 86 -1.07 18.39 -16.45
CA ALA A 86 0.16 18.98 -16.95
C ALA A 86 0.07 20.52 -16.99
N PRO A 87 1.19 21.24 -16.77
CA PRO A 87 2.47 20.72 -16.29
C PRO A 87 2.40 20.24 -14.84
N LEU A 88 3.17 19.23 -14.44
CA LEU A 88 3.28 18.75 -13.06
C LEU A 88 4.65 18.13 -12.85
N THR A 89 5.30 18.44 -11.72
CA THR A 89 6.53 17.74 -11.30
C THR A 89 6.20 16.76 -10.20
N VAL A 90 6.53 15.48 -10.42
CA VAL A 90 6.31 14.42 -9.44
C VAL A 90 7.66 13.93 -8.91
N VAL A 91 7.81 13.92 -7.60
CA VAL A 91 8.95 13.33 -6.90
C VAL A 91 8.44 12.13 -6.11
N THR A 92 9.07 10.97 -6.26
CA THR A 92 8.67 9.78 -5.51
C THR A 92 9.86 8.87 -5.23
N ASN A 93 9.82 8.18 -4.09
CA ASN A 93 10.72 7.08 -3.75
C ASN A 93 10.12 5.70 -4.08
N ALA A 94 8.90 5.66 -4.63
CA ALA A 94 8.14 4.44 -4.85
C ALA A 94 8.16 4.02 -6.32
N ARG A 95 8.71 2.83 -6.61
CA ARG A 95 8.79 2.33 -7.99
C ARG A 95 7.43 2.20 -8.66
N ARG A 96 6.41 1.71 -7.95
CA ARG A 96 5.06 1.57 -8.51
C ARG A 96 4.42 2.91 -8.87
N VAL A 97 4.74 3.99 -8.16
CA VAL A 97 4.25 5.33 -8.50
C VAL A 97 4.98 5.83 -9.75
N LEU A 98 6.30 5.60 -9.86
CA LEU A 98 7.04 5.93 -11.09
C LEU A 98 6.46 5.23 -12.33
N ASP A 99 6.03 3.97 -12.20
CA ASP A 99 5.49 3.20 -13.33
C ASP A 99 4.09 3.66 -13.78
N VAL A 100 3.44 4.59 -13.06
CA VAL A 100 2.12 5.16 -13.42
C VAL A 100 2.24 6.36 -14.37
N PHE A 101 3.34 7.11 -14.32
CA PHE A 101 3.59 8.31 -15.13
C PHE A 101 4.46 7.97 -16.34
#